data_AF-A0A4R8TH87-F1
#
_entry.id   AF-A0A4R8TH87-F1
#
_cell.length_a   1.000
_cell.length_b   1.000
_cell.length_c   1.000
_cell.angle_alpha   90.00
_cell.angle_beta   90.00
_cell.angle_gamma   90.00
#
_symmetry.space_group_name_H-M   'P 1'
#
loop_
_entity.id
_entity.type
_entity.pdbx_description
1 polymer ?
#
loop_
_entity_poly.entity_id
_entity_poly.type
_entity_poly.pdbx_seq_one_letter_code
_entity_poly.pdbx_strand_id
1 'polypeptide(L)'
;MALLASTAAAARPKIDLTLRPESSEMTTIDWDPNQPPAWTIRPEDREGAKISIGASMTSTAGSNLTLLNADPPTIDENLCTDRWRNAVLYKNFDASQCPPKFNLVFSPNGILSTCEKWNSSDKGLECATFCQTRTQFEWAEERPYPNSDCHFPAECHITERDSTTVGWRTSISSKVGKALKIGISGGYSQNVGHSVSHGYKIALEPGQCGYWTFIAVKKVTCGVLSSSEPGLRSYSDEEGAAHTYCDTFSGPVIKHQHWARNLPSHCATELWEINNRQGKLIPDGITIFVFTDCATRSPRPMAEQDEAYQKPGVALDHLTVRNLHDSWIWNTCYFWNMNQKSPVTGQPIKSLYLRGTGFSDNQLGGPKAEGLIKSINDCAGGHFESVEFEWYDNGYPNDNMKERGTVFLLQGDVPLGMNGACVGDVIMRAGGNTIDMCGPGS
;
A
#
# COMPACT_ATOMS: atom_id res chain seq x y z
N MET A 1 -17.46 -21.57 -47.76
CA MET A 1 -16.22 -21.35 -46.99
C MET A 1 -16.54 -20.42 -45.83
N ALA A 2 -16.81 -20.98 -44.66
CA ALA A 2 -16.95 -20.24 -43.41
C ALA A 2 -16.12 -21.03 -42.38
N LEU A 3 -15.02 -20.43 -41.90
CA LEU A 3 -14.19 -21.01 -40.85
C LEU A 3 -14.69 -20.47 -39.51
N LEU A 4 -15.20 -21.39 -38.69
CA LEU A 4 -15.50 -21.21 -37.27
C LEU A 4 -14.18 -21.09 -36.51
N ALA A 5 -13.93 -19.94 -35.88
CA ALA A 5 -12.87 -19.77 -34.88
C ALA A 5 -13.48 -19.96 -33.49
N SER A 6 -13.12 -21.06 -32.85
CA SER A 6 -13.40 -21.37 -31.45
C SER A 6 -12.56 -20.47 -30.56
N THR A 7 -13.20 -19.55 -29.83
CA THR A 7 -12.58 -18.80 -28.74
C THR A 7 -12.55 -19.67 -27.48
N ALA A 8 -11.40 -20.27 -27.18
CA ALA A 8 -11.15 -20.85 -25.87
C ALA A 8 -10.99 -19.71 -24.86
N ALA A 9 -11.93 -19.61 -23.92
CA ALA A 9 -11.82 -18.73 -22.77
C ALA A 9 -10.65 -19.22 -21.89
N ALA A 10 -9.65 -18.36 -21.68
CA ALA A 10 -8.59 -18.60 -20.70
C ALA A 10 -9.24 -18.73 -19.31
N ALA A 11 -9.00 -19.86 -18.66
CA ALA A 11 -9.48 -20.12 -17.31
C ALA A 11 -8.83 -19.11 -16.34
N ARG A 12 -9.66 -18.43 -15.55
CA ARG A 12 -9.27 -17.51 -14.48
C ARG A 12 -8.52 -18.28 -13.39
N PRO A 13 -7.46 -17.76 -12.77
CA PRO A 13 -6.95 -18.32 -11.53
C PRO A 13 -8.03 -18.18 -10.45
N LYS A 14 -8.52 -19.30 -9.93
CA LYS A 14 -9.41 -19.34 -8.77
C LYS A 14 -8.56 -19.09 -7.52
N ILE A 15 -8.84 -18.01 -6.80
CA ILE A 15 -8.43 -17.88 -5.41
C ILE A 15 -9.26 -18.91 -4.63
N ASP A 16 -8.61 -19.92 -4.08
CA ASP A 16 -9.29 -20.97 -3.32
C ASP A 16 -9.51 -20.49 -1.88
N LEU A 17 -10.76 -20.15 -1.55
CA LEU A 17 -11.20 -19.76 -0.21
C LEU A 17 -11.46 -21.00 0.66
N THR A 18 -10.50 -21.91 0.79
CA THR A 18 -10.63 -23.07 1.67
C THR A 18 -9.99 -22.79 3.02
N LEU A 19 -10.82 -22.38 3.98
CA LEU A 19 -10.52 -22.51 5.41
C LEU A 19 -10.59 -24.00 5.78
N ARG A 20 -9.48 -24.60 6.22
CA ARG A 20 -9.52 -25.83 7.00
C ARG A 20 -8.87 -25.62 8.37
N PRO A 21 -9.48 -26.15 9.45
CA PRO A 21 -8.99 -25.98 10.80
C PRO A 21 -8.08 -27.15 11.17
N GLU A 22 -6.81 -26.90 11.44
CA GLU A 22 -6.03 -27.78 12.33
C GLU A 22 -5.23 -26.92 13.33
N SER A 23 -5.35 -27.33 14.59
CA SER A 23 -4.91 -26.77 15.87
C SER A 23 -3.52 -26.13 15.86
N SER A 24 -3.23 -25.05 16.58
CA SER A 24 -3.58 -24.78 17.99
C SER A 24 -3.64 -23.28 18.28
N GLU A 25 -4.66 -22.86 19.03
CA GLU A 25 -4.89 -21.50 19.55
C GLU A 25 -4.79 -20.36 18.52
N MET A 26 -5.45 -20.55 17.38
CA MET A 26 -5.87 -19.44 16.54
C MET A 26 -7.10 -18.82 17.21
N THR A 27 -7.03 -17.57 17.65
CA THR A 27 -8.24 -16.79 17.95
C THR A 27 -9.10 -16.78 16.70
N THR A 28 -10.08 -17.67 16.64
CA THR A 28 -11.11 -17.74 15.61
C THR A 28 -11.79 -16.38 15.53
N ILE A 29 -11.60 -15.65 14.43
CA ILE A 29 -12.39 -14.45 14.20
C ILE A 29 -13.81 -14.89 13.79
N ASP A 30 -14.76 -14.38 14.54
CA ASP A 30 -16.19 -14.64 14.52
C ASP A 30 -16.86 -13.86 13.36
N TRP A 31 -16.79 -14.37 12.12
CA TRP A 31 -17.64 -13.87 11.04
C TRP A 31 -18.04 -14.95 10.05
N ASP A 32 -19.28 -14.82 9.55
CA ASP A 32 -19.90 -15.74 8.58
C ASP A 32 -19.24 -15.59 7.20
N PRO A 33 -18.64 -16.65 6.62
CA PRO A 33 -18.08 -16.65 5.27
C PRO A 33 -19.06 -16.20 4.18
N ASN A 34 -20.37 -16.29 4.43
CA ASN A 34 -21.42 -15.81 3.53
C ASN A 34 -21.78 -14.33 3.73
N GLN A 35 -21.18 -13.65 4.72
CA GLN A 35 -21.34 -12.22 5.03
C GLN A 35 -19.97 -11.58 5.39
N PRO A 36 -19.03 -11.52 4.44
CA PRO A 36 -17.73 -10.90 4.64
C PRO A 36 -17.86 -9.42 5.04
N PRO A 37 -17.04 -8.93 5.99
CA PRO A 37 -16.94 -7.50 6.27
C PRO A 37 -16.62 -6.68 5.00
N ALA A 38 -17.15 -5.47 4.89
CA ALA A 38 -17.01 -4.66 3.67
C ALA A 38 -15.54 -4.46 3.23
N TRP A 39 -14.62 -4.26 4.17
CA TRP A 39 -13.18 -4.06 3.92
C TRP A 39 -12.45 -5.28 3.35
N THR A 40 -13.10 -6.45 3.24
CA THR A 40 -12.53 -7.66 2.61
C THR A 40 -12.94 -7.83 1.14
N ILE A 41 -13.79 -6.95 0.62
CA ILE A 41 -14.30 -6.97 -0.76
C ILE A 41 -13.86 -5.68 -1.44
N ARG A 42 -13.49 -5.71 -2.72
CA ARG A 42 -13.18 -4.48 -3.47
C ARG A 42 -14.38 -3.53 -3.42
N PRO A 43 -14.22 -2.23 -3.13
CA PRO A 43 -15.31 -1.26 -3.12
C PRO A 43 -16.28 -1.37 -4.30
N GLU A 44 -15.76 -1.62 -5.50
CA GLU A 44 -16.52 -1.87 -6.73
C GLU A 44 -17.33 -3.17 -6.75
N ASP A 45 -16.86 -4.21 -6.08
CA ASP A 45 -17.53 -5.53 -5.97
C ASP A 45 -18.50 -5.59 -4.77
N ARG A 46 -18.60 -4.52 -3.98
CA ARG A 46 -19.55 -4.41 -2.85
C ARG A 46 -20.99 -4.16 -3.35
N GLU A 47 -21.20 -3.69 -4.57
CA GLU A 47 -22.51 -3.61 -5.23
C GLU A 47 -22.97 -5.02 -5.68
N GLY A 48 -23.48 -5.81 -4.74
CA GLY A 48 -24.05 -7.15 -5.01
C GLY A 48 -23.70 -8.22 -3.96
N ALA A 49 -22.67 -8.00 -3.15
CA ALA A 49 -22.37 -8.84 -1.99
C ALA A 49 -23.34 -8.55 -0.84
N LYS A 50 -24.10 -9.54 -0.34
CA LYS A 50 -24.99 -9.43 0.84
C LYS A 50 -24.17 -9.05 2.10
N ILE A 51 -23.81 -7.78 2.23
CA ILE A 51 -23.05 -7.22 3.33
C ILE A 51 -24.07 -6.80 4.39
N SER A 52 -24.05 -7.45 5.55
CA SER A 52 -24.79 -7.00 6.71
C SER A 52 -24.12 -5.74 7.26
N ILE A 53 -24.66 -4.58 6.86
CA ILE A 53 -24.46 -3.33 7.60
C ILE A 53 -25.24 -3.52 8.91
N GLY A 54 -24.57 -3.41 10.05
CA GLY A 54 -25.18 -3.62 11.37
C GLY A 54 -26.45 -2.78 11.51
N ALA A 55 -27.60 -3.45 11.47
CA ALA A 55 -28.87 -2.83 11.77
C ALA A 55 -28.83 -2.32 13.22
N SER A 56 -29.34 -1.11 13.40
CA SER A 56 -29.70 -0.52 14.68
C SER A 56 -30.30 -1.57 15.62
N MET A 57 -29.80 -1.62 16.85
CA MET A 57 -30.39 -2.44 17.90
C MET A 57 -31.84 -1.98 18.14
N THR A 58 -32.79 -2.68 17.51
CA THR A 58 -34.16 -2.93 17.98
C THR A 58 -34.96 -3.62 16.87
N SER A 59 -34.93 -4.95 16.81
CA SER A 59 -36.16 -5.75 16.67
C SER A 59 -35.87 -7.23 16.62
N THR A 60 -36.76 -7.94 17.27
CA THR A 60 -36.82 -9.37 17.53
C THR A 60 -37.03 -10.16 16.24
N ALA A 61 -36.34 -11.28 16.12
CA ALA A 61 -36.67 -12.48 15.34
C ALA A 61 -36.99 -12.32 13.82
N GLY A 62 -36.10 -12.89 13.01
CA GLY A 62 -36.43 -13.45 11.69
C GLY A 62 -36.75 -12.44 10.60
N SER A 63 -35.72 -11.90 9.94
CA SER A 63 -35.85 -11.24 8.64
C SER A 63 -34.55 -11.38 7.87
N ASN A 64 -34.62 -11.97 6.66
CA ASN A 64 -33.53 -12.00 5.70
C ASN A 64 -33.12 -10.56 5.34
N LEU A 65 -31.99 -10.09 5.88
CA LEU A 65 -31.37 -8.84 5.45
C LEU A 65 -30.63 -9.10 4.13
N THR A 66 -31.38 -8.94 3.06
CA THR A 66 -30.86 -8.54 1.75
C THR A 66 -29.92 -7.35 1.95
N LEU A 67 -28.84 -7.27 1.16
CA LEU A 67 -28.25 -5.98 0.80
C LEU A 67 -29.40 -4.98 0.68
N LEU A 68 -29.40 -3.94 1.51
CA LEU A 68 -29.86 -2.69 0.95
C LEU A 68 -28.86 -2.44 -0.18
N ASN A 69 -29.26 -2.81 -1.40
CA ASN A 69 -29.33 -1.80 -2.45
C ASN A 69 -29.88 -0.58 -1.71
N ALA A 70 -28.99 0.26 -1.19
CA ALA A 70 -29.45 1.51 -0.65
C ALA A 70 -30.18 2.12 -1.84
N ASP A 71 -31.47 2.39 -1.66
CA ASP A 71 -32.21 3.22 -2.59
C ASP A 71 -31.28 4.39 -3.00
N PRO A 72 -31.32 4.83 -4.28
CA PRO A 72 -30.51 5.97 -4.71
C PRO A 72 -30.59 7.05 -3.62
N PRO A 73 -29.44 7.58 -3.16
CA PRO A 73 -29.35 8.28 -1.88
C PRO A 73 -30.47 9.28 -1.77
N THR A 74 -31.28 9.16 -0.72
CA THR A 74 -32.15 10.27 -0.33
C THR A 74 -31.25 11.48 -0.14
N ILE A 75 -31.64 12.60 -0.74
CA ILE A 75 -30.85 13.81 -0.98
C ILE A 75 -30.22 14.43 0.31
N ASP A 76 -30.58 13.93 1.49
CA ASP A 76 -30.18 14.47 2.81
C ASP A 76 -28.95 13.83 3.49
N GLU A 77 -28.34 12.76 2.95
CA GLU A 77 -27.17 12.13 3.60
C GLU A 77 -25.82 12.56 2.97
N ASN A 78 -24.94 13.16 3.78
CA ASN A 78 -23.62 13.64 3.34
C ASN A 78 -22.61 12.48 3.15
N LEU A 79 -22.58 11.96 1.92
CA LEU A 79 -21.73 10.83 1.50
C LEU A 79 -20.23 11.08 1.68
N CYS A 80 -19.79 12.35 1.71
CA CYS A 80 -18.39 12.71 1.90
C CYS A 80 -17.92 12.69 3.36
N THR A 81 -18.84 12.41 4.29
CA THR A 81 -18.59 12.40 5.73
C THR A 81 -19.08 11.14 6.42
N ASP A 82 -19.94 10.35 5.79
CA ASP A 82 -20.41 9.08 6.34
C ASP A 82 -19.29 8.03 6.33
N ARG A 83 -18.78 7.74 7.52
CA ARG A 83 -17.70 6.77 7.75
C ARG A 83 -18.20 5.33 7.86
N TRP A 84 -19.51 5.08 7.87
CA TRP A 84 -20.06 3.73 7.93
C TRP A 84 -20.28 3.11 6.54
N ARG A 85 -20.23 3.93 5.50
CA ARG A 85 -20.38 3.51 4.11
C ARG A 85 -19.04 3.43 3.40
N ASN A 86 -19.00 2.52 2.45
CA ASN A 86 -17.88 2.36 1.54
C ASN A 86 -17.83 3.54 0.57
N ALA A 87 -16.62 3.93 0.18
CA ALA A 87 -16.46 4.91 -0.87
C ALA A 87 -16.91 4.35 -2.23
N VAL A 88 -17.69 5.15 -2.99
CA VAL A 88 -17.94 4.86 -4.40
C VAL A 88 -16.82 5.50 -5.21
N LEU A 89 -15.96 4.67 -5.78
CA LEU A 89 -14.76 5.12 -6.47
C LEU A 89 -15.07 5.77 -7.82
N TYR A 90 -14.22 6.72 -8.20
CA TYR A 90 -14.21 7.45 -9.46
C TYR A 90 -15.50 8.23 -9.80
N LYS A 91 -16.45 8.31 -8.88
CA LYS A 91 -17.65 9.16 -9.00
C LYS A 91 -17.37 10.58 -8.49
N ASN A 92 -17.82 11.57 -9.26
CA ASN A 92 -17.82 12.97 -8.81
C ASN A 92 -19.06 13.26 -7.98
N PHE A 93 -18.84 13.77 -6.77
CA PHE A 93 -19.87 14.26 -5.87
C PHE A 93 -19.85 15.78 -5.85
N ASP A 94 -21.02 16.38 -6.04
CA ASP A 94 -21.21 17.83 -6.04
C ASP A 94 -21.64 18.36 -4.66
N ALA A 95 -21.97 19.65 -4.60
CA ALA A 95 -22.38 20.33 -3.38
C ALA A 95 -23.71 19.82 -2.79
N SER A 96 -24.55 19.11 -3.54
CA SER A 96 -25.78 18.52 -2.99
C SER A 96 -25.47 17.29 -2.15
N GLN A 97 -24.54 16.46 -2.62
CA GLN A 97 -24.14 15.21 -1.96
C GLN A 97 -23.05 15.44 -0.92
N CYS A 98 -22.24 16.47 -1.13
CA CYS A 98 -21.14 16.87 -0.26
C CYS A 98 -21.20 18.38 -0.01
N PRO A 99 -22.11 18.85 0.87
CA PRO A 99 -22.34 20.27 1.11
C PRO A 99 -21.07 20.99 1.57
N PRO A 100 -20.62 22.03 0.83
CA PRO A 100 -19.44 22.79 1.19
C PRO A 100 -19.71 23.63 2.45
N LYS A 101 -18.68 23.86 3.26
CA LYS A 101 -18.80 24.75 4.44
C LYS A 101 -18.75 26.23 4.08
N PHE A 102 -18.13 26.57 2.95
CA PHE A 102 -18.07 27.93 2.41
C PHE A 102 -18.46 27.89 0.94
N ASN A 103 -19.29 28.86 0.52
CA ASN A 103 -19.71 28.96 -0.87
C ASN A 103 -18.81 29.90 -1.67
N LEU A 104 -18.88 29.77 -3.00
CA LEU A 104 -18.27 30.75 -3.90
C LEU A 104 -19.12 32.01 -3.95
N VAL A 105 -18.49 33.16 -3.72
CA VAL A 105 -19.08 34.48 -3.93
C VAL A 105 -18.54 35.05 -5.24
N PHE A 106 -19.45 35.42 -6.14
CA PHE A 106 -19.11 36.11 -7.37
C PHE A 106 -19.11 37.62 -7.13
N SER A 107 -18.10 38.31 -7.67
CA SER A 107 -18.11 39.77 -7.76
C SER A 107 -19.38 40.24 -8.50
N PRO A 108 -19.94 41.43 -8.19
CA PRO A 108 -21.09 42.01 -8.89
C PRO A 108 -20.93 42.08 -10.43
N ASN A 109 -19.68 42.09 -10.91
CA ASN A 109 -19.37 42.13 -12.34
C ASN A 109 -19.17 40.73 -12.96
N GLY A 110 -19.29 39.65 -12.17
CA GLY A 110 -19.17 38.25 -12.61
C GLY A 110 -17.74 37.77 -12.94
N ILE A 111 -16.73 38.65 -12.88
CA ILE A 111 -15.37 38.38 -13.40
C ILE A 111 -14.51 37.55 -12.43
N LEU A 112 -14.76 37.62 -11.12
CA LEU A 112 -13.94 36.96 -10.10
C LEU A 112 -14.81 36.26 -9.05
N SER A 113 -14.47 35.01 -8.73
CA SER A 113 -15.06 34.26 -7.63
C SER A 113 -14.08 34.14 -6.47
N THR A 114 -14.51 34.52 -5.26
CA THR A 114 -13.76 34.31 -4.02
C THR A 114 -14.56 33.42 -3.08
N CYS A 115 -13.88 32.73 -2.19
CA CYS A 115 -14.57 31.97 -1.15
C CYS A 115 -15.17 32.84 -0.07
N GLU A 116 -16.39 32.54 0.37
CA GLU A 116 -16.96 33.19 1.55
C GLU A 116 -15.96 33.24 2.71
N LYS A 117 -15.98 34.37 3.42
CA LYS A 117 -15.16 34.62 4.61
C LYS A 117 -13.64 34.54 4.42
N TRP A 118 -13.14 34.55 3.17
CA TRP A 118 -11.69 34.54 2.91
C TRP A 118 -10.95 35.72 3.55
N ASN A 119 -11.61 36.86 3.68
CA ASN A 119 -11.13 38.10 4.29
C ASN A 119 -11.61 38.28 5.75
N SER A 120 -12.14 37.23 6.37
CA SER A 120 -12.54 37.27 7.77
C SER A 120 -11.32 37.43 8.67
N SER A 121 -11.42 38.33 9.65
CA SER A 121 -10.42 38.55 10.69
C SER A 121 -10.39 37.46 11.77
N ASP A 122 -11.18 36.39 11.61
CA ASP A 122 -11.15 35.21 12.46
C ASP A 122 -9.75 34.57 12.44
N LYS A 123 -9.13 34.53 13.62
CA LYS A 123 -7.80 33.93 13.84
C LYS A 123 -7.76 32.45 13.44
N GLY A 124 -8.91 31.76 13.40
CA GLY A 124 -9.02 30.38 12.95
C GLY A 124 -8.80 30.22 11.44
N LEU A 125 -9.10 31.24 10.63
CA LEU A 125 -9.02 31.21 9.17
C LEU A 125 -7.76 31.86 8.59
N GLU A 126 -7.09 32.74 9.36
CA GLU A 126 -5.83 33.40 8.97
C GLU A 126 -5.88 34.04 7.56
N CYS A 127 -7.04 34.59 7.20
CA CYS A 127 -7.27 35.18 5.88
C CYS A 127 -7.10 34.19 4.72
N ALA A 128 -7.52 32.93 4.90
CA ALA A 128 -7.71 31.96 3.84
C ALA A 128 -8.95 31.09 4.08
N THR A 129 -9.71 30.83 3.02
CA THR A 129 -10.81 29.85 3.03
C THR A 129 -10.80 29.01 1.77
N PHE A 130 -11.36 27.82 1.88
CA PHE A 130 -11.50 26.86 0.80
C PHE A 130 -12.98 26.56 0.55
N CYS A 131 -13.41 26.67 -0.70
CA CYS A 131 -14.75 26.30 -1.13
C CYS A 131 -14.66 25.04 -1.95
N GLN A 132 -15.11 23.96 -1.34
CA GLN A 132 -15.26 22.69 -2.02
C GLN A 132 -16.25 22.84 -3.17
N THR A 133 -15.85 22.38 -4.35
CA THR A 133 -16.73 22.32 -5.53
C THR A 133 -16.99 20.88 -5.96
N ARG A 134 -16.04 19.98 -5.69
CA ARG A 134 -16.12 18.58 -6.07
C ARG A 134 -15.37 17.69 -5.10
N THR A 135 -15.94 16.54 -4.80
CA THR A 135 -15.24 15.46 -4.11
C THR A 135 -15.30 14.19 -4.95
N GLN A 136 -14.24 13.41 -4.91
CA GLN A 136 -14.13 12.10 -5.55
C GLN A 136 -13.36 11.16 -4.62
N PHE A 137 -13.65 9.88 -4.69
CA PHE A 137 -12.83 8.84 -4.07
C PHE A 137 -12.12 8.07 -5.16
N GLU A 138 -10.85 7.75 -4.97
CA GLU A 138 -10.08 6.98 -5.93
C GLU A 138 -9.07 6.10 -5.20
N TRP A 139 -8.50 5.12 -5.90
CA TRP A 139 -7.38 4.36 -5.36
C TRP A 139 -6.15 5.24 -5.16
N ALA A 140 -5.47 5.03 -4.03
CA ALA A 140 -4.16 5.59 -3.78
C ALA A 140 -3.07 4.75 -4.45
N GLU A 141 -1.86 5.30 -4.49
CA GLU A 141 -0.66 4.53 -4.80
C GLU A 141 -0.54 3.36 -3.81
N GLU A 142 -0.16 2.19 -4.31
CA GLU A 142 0.00 0.99 -3.53
C GLU A 142 1.02 1.18 -2.37
N ARG A 143 0.82 0.42 -1.29
CA ARG A 143 1.75 0.34 -0.15
C ARG A 143 2.11 -1.12 0.07
N PRO A 144 3.30 -1.55 -0.37
CA PRO A 144 3.75 -2.92 -0.16
C PRO A 144 3.81 -3.30 1.32
N TYR A 145 3.50 -4.56 1.62
CA TYR A 145 3.78 -5.12 2.94
C TYR A 145 5.28 -5.42 3.01
N PRO A 146 5.99 -4.93 4.04
CA PRO A 146 7.43 -5.20 4.17
C PRO A 146 7.72 -6.70 4.13
N ASN A 147 8.79 -7.11 3.46
CA ASN A 147 9.25 -8.51 3.36
C ASN A 147 8.18 -9.51 2.91
N SER A 148 7.18 -9.07 2.13
CA SER A 148 6.15 -9.95 1.57
C SER A 148 6.57 -10.59 0.24
N ASP A 149 7.88 -10.66 -0.01
CA ASP A 149 8.47 -11.21 -1.23
C ASP A 149 8.11 -12.70 -1.37
N CYS A 150 7.68 -13.06 -2.56
CA CYS A 150 7.23 -14.40 -2.88
C CYS A 150 7.87 -14.90 -4.17
N HIS A 151 8.23 -16.18 -4.15
CA HIS A 151 8.96 -16.82 -5.25
C HIS A 151 8.52 -18.27 -5.47
N PHE A 152 8.26 -18.65 -6.72
CA PHE A 152 7.95 -20.04 -7.07
C PHE A 152 9.18 -20.96 -6.91
N PRO A 153 9.07 -22.13 -6.25
CA PRO A 153 7.85 -22.89 -5.94
C PRO A 153 7.25 -22.71 -4.54
N ALA A 154 7.74 -21.78 -3.73
CA ALA A 154 7.21 -21.62 -2.38
C ALA A 154 5.75 -21.11 -2.42
N GLU A 155 4.91 -21.63 -1.51
CA GLU A 155 3.57 -21.08 -1.32
C GLU A 155 3.69 -19.68 -0.73
N CYS A 156 2.98 -18.73 -1.32
CA CYS A 156 3.00 -17.36 -0.87
C CYS A 156 1.78 -17.06 -0.03
N HIS A 157 1.97 -16.49 1.16
CA HIS A 157 0.87 -16.15 2.06
C HIS A 157 1.07 -14.80 2.75
N ILE A 158 -0.04 -14.20 3.17
CA ILE A 158 -0.10 -13.04 4.06
C ILE A 158 -1.11 -13.32 5.15
N THR A 159 -0.94 -12.71 6.32
CA THR A 159 -1.78 -12.93 7.50
C THR A 159 -2.44 -11.63 7.96
N GLU A 160 -3.39 -11.76 8.88
CA GLU A 160 -4.07 -10.63 9.52
C GLU A 160 -3.16 -9.76 10.40
N ARG A 161 -1.98 -10.27 10.77
CA ARG A 161 -0.98 -9.55 11.57
C ARG A 161 -0.09 -8.65 10.74
N ASP A 162 -0.03 -8.93 9.43
CA ASP A 162 0.74 -8.11 8.52
C ASP A 162 0.06 -6.75 8.38
N SER A 163 0.85 -5.70 8.46
CA SER A 163 0.36 -4.34 8.32
C SER A 163 1.40 -3.50 7.61
N THR A 164 0.92 -2.51 6.88
CA THR A 164 1.76 -1.48 6.28
C THR A 164 1.19 -0.11 6.62
N THR A 165 2.06 0.89 6.64
CA THR A 165 1.64 2.26 6.92
C THR A 165 1.13 2.90 5.64
N VAL A 166 -0.09 3.43 5.71
CA VAL A 166 -0.78 4.07 4.59
C VAL A 166 -1.01 5.55 4.88
N GLY A 167 -1.01 6.36 3.83
CA GLY A 167 -1.10 7.81 3.91
C GLY A 167 0.11 8.52 3.30
N TRP A 168 0.00 9.84 3.17
CA TRP A 168 1.02 10.69 2.59
C TRP A 168 1.03 12.04 3.28
N ARG A 169 2.23 12.57 3.50
CA ARG A 169 2.41 13.94 3.98
C ARG A 169 2.66 14.82 2.78
N THR A 170 1.76 15.76 2.54
CA THR A 170 1.99 16.83 1.56
C THR A 170 2.57 18.05 2.28
N SER A 171 3.55 18.71 1.67
CA SER A 171 4.05 19.98 2.19
C SER A 171 3.01 21.06 1.92
N ILE A 172 2.18 21.36 2.92
CA ILE A 172 1.14 22.38 2.87
C ILE A 172 1.45 23.42 3.95
N SER A 173 1.36 24.71 3.60
CA SER A 173 1.55 25.78 4.59
C SER A 173 0.46 25.72 5.66
N SER A 174 0.77 26.10 6.91
CA SER A 174 -0.19 26.11 8.03
C SER A 174 -1.52 26.80 7.65
N LYS A 175 -1.42 27.94 6.97
CA LYS A 175 -2.55 28.73 6.48
C LYS A 175 -3.45 27.94 5.52
N VAL A 176 -2.86 27.26 4.53
CA VAL A 176 -3.62 26.43 3.59
C VAL A 176 -4.19 25.19 4.29
N GLY A 177 -3.42 24.57 5.19
CA GLY A 177 -3.88 23.43 5.98
C GLY A 177 -5.12 23.77 6.84
N LYS A 178 -5.16 24.95 7.47
CA LYS A 178 -6.33 25.45 8.19
C LYS A 178 -7.52 25.71 7.27
N ALA A 179 -7.28 26.37 6.14
CA ALA A 179 -8.33 26.63 5.15
C ALA A 179 -8.97 25.33 4.63
N LEU A 180 -8.17 24.29 4.36
CA LEU A 180 -8.64 22.96 3.97
C LEU A 180 -9.39 22.27 5.13
N LYS A 181 -8.82 22.27 6.34
CA LYS A 181 -9.41 21.65 7.53
C LYS A 181 -10.79 22.22 7.86
N ILE A 182 -10.98 23.51 7.65
CA ILE A 182 -12.25 24.17 7.91
C ILE A 182 -13.16 24.10 6.68
N GLY A 183 -12.65 24.25 5.46
CA GLY A 183 -13.46 24.36 4.25
C GLY A 183 -13.96 23.05 3.66
N ILE A 184 -13.22 21.94 3.84
CA ILE A 184 -13.62 20.61 3.34
C ILE A 184 -14.73 20.02 4.22
N SER A 185 -15.75 19.43 3.58
CA SER A 185 -16.82 18.71 4.28
C SER A 185 -16.25 17.52 5.05
N GLY A 186 -16.53 17.45 6.36
CA GLY A 186 -15.94 16.46 7.27
C GLY A 186 -14.54 16.82 7.80
N GLY A 187 -13.97 17.93 7.33
CA GLY A 187 -12.60 18.33 7.65
C GLY A 187 -11.57 17.73 6.69
N TYR A 188 -10.32 18.11 6.91
CA TYR A 188 -9.14 17.64 6.17
C TYR A 188 -8.08 17.15 7.14
N SER A 189 -7.49 16.01 6.83
CA SER A 189 -6.41 15.42 7.61
C SER A 189 -5.27 14.89 6.74
N GLN A 190 -4.04 15.03 7.24
CA GLN A 190 -2.84 14.38 6.69
C GLN A 190 -2.45 13.15 7.52
N ASN A 191 -3.44 12.51 8.15
CA ASN A 191 -3.20 11.34 8.98
C ASN A 191 -2.59 10.20 8.16
N VAL A 192 -1.76 9.44 8.86
CA VAL A 192 -1.33 8.12 8.43
C VAL A 192 -2.13 7.08 9.22
N GLY A 193 -2.45 5.97 8.57
CA GLY A 193 -3.11 4.83 9.17
C GLY A 193 -2.29 3.56 8.95
N HIS A 194 -2.76 2.46 9.53
CA HIS A 194 -2.21 1.13 9.28
C HIS A 194 -3.25 0.29 8.55
N SER A 195 -2.83 -0.42 7.51
CA SER A 195 -3.71 -1.34 6.82
C SER A 195 -4.20 -2.45 7.76
N VAL A 196 -5.40 -2.95 7.49
CA VAL A 196 -5.92 -4.17 8.11
C VAL A 196 -5.81 -5.27 7.06
N SER A 197 -4.93 -6.23 7.30
CA SER A 197 -4.69 -7.36 6.39
C SER A 197 -5.56 -8.57 6.72
N HIS A 198 -5.53 -9.57 5.84
CA HIS A 198 -6.18 -10.86 6.00
C HIS A 198 -5.25 -12.02 5.69
N GLY A 199 -5.67 -13.21 6.12
CA GLY A 199 -5.14 -14.48 5.65
C GLY A 199 -5.43 -14.70 4.16
N TYR A 200 -4.45 -14.51 3.29
CA TYR A 200 -4.53 -14.93 1.88
C TYR A 200 -3.38 -15.86 1.54
N LYS A 201 -3.64 -16.73 0.55
CA LYS A 201 -2.66 -17.63 -0.03
C LYS A 201 -2.78 -17.58 -1.55
N ILE A 202 -1.65 -17.69 -2.22
CA ILE A 202 -1.61 -17.78 -3.68
C ILE A 202 -0.59 -18.84 -4.10
N ALA A 203 -1.03 -19.69 -5.03
CA ALA A 203 -0.16 -20.63 -5.71
C ALA A 203 0.45 -19.92 -6.93
N LEU A 204 1.78 -19.95 -7.02
CA LEU A 204 2.53 -19.38 -8.13
C LEU A 204 2.82 -20.45 -9.18
N GLU A 205 2.94 -20.03 -10.44
CA GLU A 205 3.42 -20.87 -11.54
C GLU A 205 4.94 -20.69 -11.75
N PRO A 206 5.61 -21.61 -12.47
CA PRO A 206 7.01 -21.44 -12.82
C PRO A 206 7.31 -20.07 -13.45
N GLY A 207 8.27 -19.35 -12.87
CA GLY A 207 8.66 -18.00 -13.30
C GLY A 207 7.72 -16.87 -12.82
N GLN A 208 6.72 -17.16 -12.00
CA GLN A 208 5.92 -16.17 -11.29
C GLN A 208 6.48 -15.94 -9.89
N CYS A 209 6.74 -14.67 -9.60
CA CYS A 209 7.09 -14.16 -8.29
C CYS A 209 6.12 -13.04 -7.94
N GLY A 210 6.30 -12.40 -6.80
CA GLY A 210 5.51 -11.21 -6.49
C GLY A 210 5.64 -10.76 -5.05
N TYR A 211 4.72 -9.90 -4.66
CA TYR A 211 4.63 -9.40 -3.29
C TYR A 211 3.20 -8.99 -2.95
N TRP A 212 2.91 -8.90 -1.65
CA TRP A 212 1.63 -8.40 -1.18
C TRP A 212 1.67 -6.89 -1.00
N THR A 213 0.58 -6.22 -1.34
CA THR A 213 0.46 -4.76 -1.21
C THR A 213 -0.95 -4.38 -0.76
N PHE A 214 -1.05 -3.25 -0.07
CA PHE A 214 -2.33 -2.65 0.28
C PHE A 214 -2.59 -1.42 -0.58
N ILE A 215 -3.74 -1.37 -1.23
CA ILE A 215 -4.20 -0.21 -1.99
C ILE A 215 -5.29 0.46 -1.17
N ALA A 216 -4.96 1.62 -0.62
CA ALA A 216 -5.90 2.42 0.15
C ALA A 216 -6.84 3.21 -0.76
N VAL A 217 -8.03 3.53 -0.26
CA VAL A 217 -8.87 4.56 -0.86
C VAL A 217 -8.43 5.93 -0.36
N LYS A 218 -8.36 6.89 -1.28
CA LYS A 218 -8.14 8.31 -0.96
C LYS A 218 -9.32 9.16 -1.37
N LYS A 219 -9.63 10.16 -0.54
CA LYS A 219 -10.59 11.20 -0.84
C LYS A 219 -9.87 12.38 -1.48
N VAL A 220 -10.32 12.78 -2.66
CA VAL A 220 -9.81 13.92 -3.41
C VAL A 220 -10.87 15.00 -3.39
N THR A 221 -10.55 16.14 -2.78
CA THR A 221 -11.47 17.28 -2.72
C THR A 221 -10.86 18.47 -3.46
N CYS A 222 -11.58 18.94 -4.48
CA CYS A 222 -11.17 20.08 -5.31
C CYS A 222 -12.11 21.26 -5.10
N GLY A 223 -11.57 22.47 -5.29
CA GLY A 223 -12.28 23.69 -4.99
C GLY A 223 -11.51 24.95 -5.35
N VAL A 224 -12.01 26.08 -4.86
CA VAL A 224 -11.29 27.36 -4.92
C VAL A 224 -10.67 27.62 -3.56
N LEU A 225 -9.38 27.97 -3.56
CA LEU A 225 -8.68 28.45 -2.38
C LEU A 225 -8.49 29.96 -2.52
N SER A 226 -9.15 30.74 -1.66
CA SER A 226 -8.99 32.20 -1.61
C SER A 226 -8.19 32.59 -0.39
N SER A 227 -7.20 33.46 -0.57
CA SER A 227 -6.32 33.88 0.52
C SER A 227 -5.73 35.27 0.32
N SER A 228 -5.34 35.93 1.40
CA SER A 228 -4.47 37.13 1.35
C SER A 228 -3.01 36.73 1.61
N GLU A 229 -2.06 37.12 0.76
CA GLU A 229 -0.64 36.81 0.97
C GLU A 229 -0.02 37.51 2.21
N PRO A 230 -0.34 38.78 2.51
CA PRO A 230 0.11 39.44 3.74
C PRO A 230 -0.48 38.83 5.02
N GLY A 231 -1.57 38.06 4.88
CA GLY A 231 -2.22 37.36 5.97
C GLY A 231 -2.94 38.27 6.96
N LEU A 232 -3.09 37.78 8.19
CA LEU A 232 -3.72 38.52 9.27
C LEU A 232 -2.75 39.59 9.78
N ARG A 233 -3.19 40.85 9.76
CA ARG A 233 -2.50 41.99 10.37
C ARG A 233 -3.24 42.45 11.61
N SER A 234 -2.53 43.15 12.48
CA SER A 234 -3.10 43.79 13.66
C SER A 234 -2.79 45.28 13.66
N TYR A 235 -3.71 46.09 14.17
CA TYR A 235 -3.46 47.48 14.54
C TYR A 235 -4.09 47.78 15.90
N SER A 236 -3.60 48.80 16.57
CA SER A 236 -4.23 49.34 17.79
C SER A 236 -4.97 50.62 17.44
N ASP A 237 -6.19 50.76 17.93
CA ASP A 237 -6.88 52.05 17.83
C ASP A 237 -6.33 53.07 18.84
N GLU A 238 -6.88 54.29 18.82
CA GLU A 238 -6.45 55.39 19.69
C GLU A 238 -6.69 55.11 21.19
N GLU A 239 -7.57 54.15 21.50
CA GLU A 239 -7.90 53.70 22.86
C GLU A 239 -7.02 52.50 23.30
N GLY A 240 -6.14 52.03 22.41
CA GLY A 240 -5.21 50.92 22.65
C GLY A 240 -5.82 49.53 22.42
N ALA A 241 -7.06 49.42 21.95
CA ALA A 241 -7.68 48.14 21.65
C ALA A 241 -7.08 47.54 20.36
N ALA A 242 -6.76 46.25 20.40
CA ALA A 242 -6.15 45.54 19.30
C ALA A 242 -7.21 44.98 18.33
N HIS A 243 -7.11 45.39 17.07
CA HIS A 243 -7.98 44.94 15.98
C HIS A 243 -7.19 44.08 15.00
N THR A 244 -7.81 43.04 14.46
CA THR A 244 -7.22 42.21 13.40
C THR A 244 -7.97 42.37 12.08
N TYR A 245 -7.23 42.33 10.98
CA TYR A 245 -7.81 42.42 9.64
C TYR A 245 -6.98 41.62 8.64
N CYS A 246 -7.60 41.29 7.52
CA CYS A 246 -6.91 40.68 6.38
C CYS A 246 -6.36 41.77 5.48
N ASP A 247 -5.04 41.88 5.43
CA ASP A 247 -4.41 42.88 4.58
C ASP A 247 -4.49 42.44 3.11
N THR A 248 -5.15 43.28 2.31
CA THR A 248 -5.41 43.07 0.88
C THR A 248 -4.58 44.02 0.01
N PHE A 249 -3.65 44.78 0.61
CA PHE A 249 -2.97 45.92 0.00
C PHE A 249 -1.48 45.72 -0.29
N SER A 250 -0.86 44.65 0.20
CA SER A 250 0.59 44.47 0.10
C SER A 250 0.99 43.37 -0.90
N GLY A 251 1.02 43.71 -2.19
CA GLY A 251 1.69 42.96 -3.27
C GLY A 251 2.49 43.91 -4.16
N PRO A 252 3.44 43.45 -5.00
CA PRO A 252 4.25 44.34 -5.83
C PRO A 252 3.35 45.14 -6.78
N VAL A 253 3.21 46.42 -6.42
CA VAL A 253 2.66 47.58 -7.14
C VAL A 253 2.02 47.27 -8.51
N ILE A 254 0.76 46.84 -8.49
CA ILE A 254 -0.24 47.40 -9.40
C ILE A 254 -1.33 47.99 -8.51
N LYS A 255 -1.25 49.32 -8.34
CA LYS A 255 -2.21 50.12 -7.59
C LYS A 255 -3.62 49.86 -8.16
N HIS A 256 -4.60 49.68 -7.26
CA HIS A 256 -6.05 49.54 -7.49
C HIS A 256 -6.67 48.15 -7.63
N GLN A 257 -6.05 47.10 -7.09
CA GLN A 257 -6.69 45.79 -7.12
C GLN A 257 -6.61 45.11 -5.74
N HIS A 258 -7.66 45.30 -4.94
CA HIS A 258 -7.88 44.76 -3.59
C HIS A 258 -8.33 43.28 -3.63
N TRP A 259 -7.57 42.37 -4.26
CA TRP A 259 -8.07 41.01 -4.51
C TRP A 259 -7.39 39.93 -3.68
N ALA A 260 -8.17 38.94 -3.28
CA ALA A 260 -7.68 37.67 -2.75
C ALA A 260 -6.83 36.97 -3.81
N ARG A 261 -5.68 36.41 -3.45
CA ARG A 261 -5.07 35.36 -4.25
C ARG A 261 -6.04 34.19 -4.31
N ASN A 262 -6.58 33.97 -5.51
CA ASN A 262 -7.48 32.86 -5.81
C ASN A 262 -6.70 31.80 -6.59
N LEU A 263 -6.67 30.59 -6.03
CA LEU A 263 -6.20 29.41 -6.73
C LEU A 263 -7.42 28.61 -7.15
N PRO A 264 -7.91 28.79 -8.39
CA PRO A 264 -9.00 27.96 -8.91
C PRO A 264 -8.51 26.51 -9.05
N SER A 265 -9.41 25.56 -8.84
CA SER A 265 -9.15 24.12 -8.97
C SER A 265 -8.03 23.59 -8.07
N HIS A 266 -7.86 24.16 -6.87
CA HIS A 266 -6.96 23.60 -5.87
C HIS A 266 -7.54 22.27 -5.35
N CYS A 267 -6.76 21.20 -5.40
CA CYS A 267 -7.16 19.87 -4.94
C CYS A 267 -6.30 19.43 -3.75
N ALA A 268 -6.95 18.85 -2.75
CA ALA A 268 -6.33 18.22 -1.60
C ALA A 268 -6.73 16.74 -1.54
N THR A 269 -5.79 15.90 -1.11
CA THR A 269 -5.98 14.45 -0.99
C THR A 269 -5.75 14.01 0.44
N GLU A 270 -6.65 13.18 0.96
CA GLU A 270 -6.54 12.58 2.30
C GLU A 270 -6.85 11.09 2.26
N LEU A 271 -6.30 10.34 3.21
CA LEU A 271 -6.64 8.93 3.41
C LEU A 271 -8.12 8.82 3.76
N TRP A 272 -8.86 7.96 3.06
CA TRP A 272 -10.23 7.65 3.44
C TRP A 272 -10.23 6.57 4.50
N GLU A 273 -10.98 6.81 5.56
CA GLU A 273 -11.14 5.89 6.68
C GLU A 273 -12.62 5.58 6.83
N ILE A 274 -12.92 4.35 7.22
CA ILE A 274 -14.25 3.84 7.51
C ILE A 274 -14.29 3.26 8.92
N ASN A 275 -15.48 3.23 9.52
CA ASN A 275 -15.72 2.56 10.77
C ASN A 275 -15.70 1.05 10.56
N ASN A 276 -14.88 0.36 11.35
CA ASN A 276 -15.02 -1.08 11.50
C ASN A 276 -16.29 -1.41 12.31
N ARG A 277 -16.58 -2.72 12.50
CA ARG A 277 -17.77 -3.18 13.27
C ARG A 277 -17.83 -2.67 14.72
N GLN A 278 -16.70 -2.25 15.28
CA GLN A 278 -16.58 -1.72 16.64
C GLN A 278 -16.66 -0.18 16.68
N GLY A 279 -16.88 0.48 15.54
CA GLY A 279 -16.90 1.94 15.44
C GLY A 279 -15.52 2.61 15.49
N LYS A 280 -14.45 1.83 15.31
CA LYS A 280 -13.08 2.37 15.19
C LYS A 280 -12.77 2.68 13.73
N LEU A 281 -12.23 3.87 13.47
CA LEU A 281 -11.74 4.25 12.15
C LEU A 281 -10.54 3.39 11.74
N ILE A 282 -10.62 2.83 10.55
CA ILE A 282 -9.55 2.10 9.86
C ILE A 282 -9.45 2.60 8.42
N PRO A 283 -8.27 2.52 7.78
CA PRO A 283 -8.15 2.83 6.37
C PRO A 283 -9.08 1.95 5.52
N ASP A 284 -9.83 2.56 4.60
CA ASP A 284 -10.56 1.80 3.57
C ASP A 284 -9.56 1.39 2.47
N GLY A 285 -9.72 0.20 1.92
CA GLY A 285 -8.82 -0.33 0.92
C GLY A 285 -8.93 -1.83 0.72
N ILE A 286 -7.97 -2.38 -0.02
CA ILE A 286 -7.83 -3.82 -0.25
C ILE A 286 -6.37 -4.27 -0.21
N THR A 287 -6.16 -5.50 0.22
CA THR A 287 -4.91 -6.23 0.07
C THR A 287 -4.96 -7.02 -1.23
N ILE A 288 -3.94 -6.88 -2.09
CA ILE A 288 -3.82 -7.62 -3.34
C ILE A 288 -2.42 -8.24 -3.47
N PHE A 289 -2.29 -9.19 -4.37
CA PHE A 289 -0.99 -9.73 -4.80
C PHE A 289 -0.56 -9.07 -6.12
N VAL A 290 0.68 -8.60 -6.18
CA VAL A 290 1.28 -8.05 -7.39
C VAL A 290 2.24 -9.09 -7.96
N PHE A 291 1.95 -9.54 -9.18
CA PHE A 291 2.80 -10.52 -9.86
C PHE A 291 4.03 -9.84 -10.46
N THR A 292 5.20 -10.43 -10.23
CA THR A 292 6.47 -10.03 -10.83
C THR A 292 7.11 -11.20 -11.57
N ASP A 293 8.03 -10.87 -12.46
CA ASP A 293 8.88 -11.85 -13.13
C ASP A 293 10.04 -12.25 -12.22
N CYS A 294 10.24 -13.55 -11.95
CA CYS A 294 11.27 -14.02 -11.01
C CYS A 294 12.69 -13.66 -11.43
N ALA A 295 12.97 -13.54 -12.73
CA ALA A 295 14.30 -13.22 -13.22
C ALA A 295 14.66 -11.74 -13.00
N THR A 296 13.69 -10.84 -13.20
CA THR A 296 13.91 -9.39 -13.25
C THR A 296 13.30 -8.61 -12.08
N ARG A 297 12.41 -9.25 -11.30
CA ARG A 297 11.58 -8.64 -10.24
C ARG A 297 10.76 -7.43 -10.71
N SER A 298 10.52 -7.34 -12.02
CA SER A 298 9.71 -6.27 -12.59
C SER A 298 8.24 -6.71 -12.58
N PRO A 299 7.28 -5.79 -12.35
CA PRO A 299 5.86 -6.10 -12.45
C PRO A 299 5.52 -6.75 -13.80
N ARG A 300 4.72 -7.80 -13.76
CA ARG A 300 4.16 -8.42 -14.95
C ARG A 300 3.15 -7.49 -15.65
N PRO A 301 2.82 -7.72 -16.93
CA PRO A 301 1.86 -6.92 -17.67
C PRO A 301 0.57 -6.66 -16.88
N MET A 302 0.03 -5.44 -16.98
CA MET A 302 -1.16 -5.01 -16.23
C MET A 302 -2.37 -5.94 -16.39
N ALA A 303 -2.51 -6.60 -17.55
CA ALA A 303 -3.59 -7.56 -17.80
C ALA A 303 -3.54 -8.81 -16.89
N GLU A 304 -2.38 -9.11 -16.30
CA GLU A 304 -2.18 -10.21 -15.34
C GLU A 304 -2.38 -9.76 -13.88
N GLN A 305 -2.54 -8.46 -13.64
CA GLN A 305 -2.64 -7.88 -12.29
C GLN A 305 -4.09 -7.72 -11.83
N ASP A 306 -4.28 -7.52 -10.53
CA ASP A 306 -5.56 -7.13 -9.94
C ASP A 306 -6.11 -5.85 -10.59
N GLU A 307 -7.43 -5.74 -10.78
CA GLU A 307 -8.05 -4.59 -11.44
C GLU A 307 -7.75 -3.27 -10.72
N ALA A 308 -7.67 -3.27 -9.38
CA ALA A 308 -7.32 -2.08 -8.63
C ALA A 308 -5.90 -1.60 -8.96
N TYR A 309 -4.95 -2.53 -9.13
CA TYR A 309 -3.57 -2.24 -9.52
C TYR A 309 -3.46 -1.55 -10.89
N GLN A 310 -4.37 -1.92 -11.80
CA GLN A 310 -4.39 -1.40 -13.17
C GLN A 310 -4.87 0.06 -13.25
N LYS A 311 -5.43 0.62 -12.16
CA LYS A 311 -5.95 1.99 -12.21
C LYS A 311 -4.80 3.03 -12.22
N PRO A 312 -5.01 4.19 -12.87
CA PRO A 312 -3.96 5.20 -12.97
C PRO A 312 -3.46 5.68 -11.60
N GLY A 313 -2.14 5.72 -11.44
CA GLY A 313 -1.50 6.21 -10.21
C GLY A 313 -1.53 5.24 -9.03
N VAL A 314 -1.96 3.99 -9.23
CA VAL A 314 -1.93 2.94 -8.20
C VAL A 314 -0.58 2.24 -8.18
N ALA A 315 -0.14 1.70 -9.31
CA ALA A 315 1.13 0.99 -9.41
C ALA A 315 2.33 1.91 -9.14
N LEU A 316 3.29 1.41 -8.38
CA LEU A 316 4.58 2.07 -8.21
C LEU A 316 5.37 2.08 -9.53
N ASP A 317 6.26 3.07 -9.68
CA ASP A 317 7.24 3.06 -10.76
C ASP A 317 8.12 1.80 -10.69
N HIS A 318 8.48 1.24 -11.86
CA HIS A 318 9.25 0.00 -11.96
C HIS A 318 10.58 0.05 -11.19
N LEU A 319 11.25 1.22 -11.15
CA LEU A 319 12.48 1.39 -10.39
C LEU A 319 12.20 1.37 -8.89
N THR A 320 11.09 1.94 -8.44
CA THR A 320 10.67 1.89 -7.04
C THR A 320 10.37 0.46 -6.60
N VAL A 321 9.68 -0.34 -7.43
CA VAL A 321 9.43 -1.76 -7.17
C VAL A 321 10.75 -2.54 -7.09
N ARG A 322 11.69 -2.30 -8.01
CA ARG A 322 13.01 -2.96 -7.95
C ARG A 322 13.76 -2.61 -6.67
N ASN A 323 13.83 -1.32 -6.33
CA ASN A 323 14.52 -0.85 -5.11
C ASN A 323 13.89 -1.42 -3.84
N LEU A 324 12.55 -1.60 -3.84
CA LEU A 324 11.84 -2.27 -2.75
C LEU A 324 12.32 -3.70 -2.58
N HIS A 325 12.34 -4.50 -3.66
CA HIS A 325 12.83 -5.87 -3.58
C HIS A 325 14.31 -5.92 -3.17
N ASP A 326 15.14 -5.01 -3.67
CA ASP A 326 16.56 -4.91 -3.25
C ASP A 326 16.69 -4.63 -1.75
N SER A 327 15.79 -3.83 -1.17
CA SER A 327 15.76 -3.57 0.27
C SER A 327 15.35 -4.77 1.12
N TRP A 328 14.74 -5.79 0.50
CA TRP A 328 14.36 -7.04 1.14
C TRP A 328 15.42 -8.14 0.97
N ILE A 329 16.50 -7.88 0.22
CA ILE A 329 17.60 -8.85 0.10
C ILE A 329 18.26 -9.04 1.46
N TRP A 330 18.25 -10.29 1.91
CA TRP A 330 18.95 -10.72 3.10
C TRP A 330 19.48 -12.14 2.91
N ASN A 331 20.60 -12.45 3.57
CA ASN A 331 21.18 -13.77 3.58
C ASN A 331 22.01 -14.04 4.85
N THR A 332 22.22 -15.31 5.14
CA THR A 332 23.14 -15.83 6.16
C THR A 332 23.98 -16.95 5.59
N CYS A 333 25.24 -17.03 6.02
CA CYS A 333 26.18 -18.03 5.56
C CYS A 333 26.95 -18.62 6.74
N TYR A 334 27.05 -19.94 6.82
CA TYR A 334 27.89 -20.58 7.82
C TYR A 334 28.50 -21.90 7.34
N PHE A 335 29.61 -22.27 7.99
CA PHE A 335 30.25 -23.55 7.80
C PHE A 335 30.13 -24.41 9.05
N TRP A 336 29.91 -25.70 8.87
CA TRP A 336 29.90 -26.69 9.95
C TRP A 336 30.92 -27.79 9.67
N ASN A 337 31.91 -27.95 10.56
CA ASN A 337 32.83 -29.09 10.50
C ASN A 337 32.24 -30.29 11.25
N MET A 338 31.72 -31.28 10.51
CA MET A 338 31.18 -32.52 11.07
C MET A 338 32.24 -33.62 11.25
N ASN A 339 33.54 -33.32 11.08
CA ASN A 339 34.64 -34.28 11.07
C ASN A 339 34.44 -35.42 10.05
N GLN A 340 33.89 -35.09 8.88
CA GLN A 340 33.62 -36.03 7.79
C GLN A 340 34.70 -35.96 6.71
N LYS A 341 34.72 -36.99 5.86
CA LYS A 341 35.58 -37.05 4.66
C LYS A 341 34.71 -37.16 3.42
N SER A 342 35.11 -36.49 2.36
CA SER A 342 34.45 -36.60 1.05
C SER A 342 34.45 -38.06 0.60
N PRO A 343 33.30 -38.60 0.17
CA PRO A 343 33.23 -39.93 -0.40
C PRO A 343 33.93 -40.03 -1.77
N VAL A 344 34.17 -38.88 -2.44
CA VAL A 344 34.81 -38.81 -3.75
C VAL A 344 36.33 -38.70 -3.64
N THR A 345 36.83 -37.82 -2.76
CA THR A 345 38.26 -37.51 -2.67
C THR A 345 38.97 -38.11 -1.45
N GLY A 346 38.21 -38.57 -0.45
CA GLY A 346 38.74 -39.06 0.83
C GLY A 346 39.33 -37.96 1.72
N GLN A 347 39.26 -36.69 1.31
CA GLN A 347 39.78 -35.54 2.05
C GLN A 347 38.78 -35.03 3.10
N PRO A 348 39.24 -34.38 4.19
CA PRO A 348 38.34 -33.75 5.16
C PRO A 348 37.46 -32.67 4.51
N ILE A 349 36.17 -32.67 4.87
CA ILE A 349 35.17 -31.72 4.38
C ILE A 349 34.49 -30.97 5.54
N LYS A 350 33.86 -29.86 5.19
CA LYS A 350 32.91 -29.11 6.03
C LYS A 350 31.67 -28.79 5.21
N SER A 351 30.51 -28.69 5.84
CA SER A 351 29.27 -28.37 5.15
C SER A 351 29.06 -26.86 5.14
N LEU A 352 28.72 -26.32 3.97
CA LEU A 352 28.27 -24.96 3.77
C LEU A 352 26.75 -24.93 3.87
N TYR A 353 26.23 -23.93 4.58
CA TYR A 353 24.82 -23.58 4.62
C TYR A 353 24.67 -22.11 4.26
N LEU A 354 23.96 -21.84 3.17
CA LEU A 354 23.64 -20.51 2.70
C LEU A 354 22.13 -20.39 2.59
N ARG A 355 21.58 -19.35 3.21
CA ARG A 355 20.16 -19.06 3.22
C ARG A 355 19.94 -17.63 2.79
N GLY A 356 18.92 -17.34 2.00
CA GLY A 356 18.63 -15.97 1.58
C GLY A 356 17.23 -15.74 1.00
N THR A 357 16.84 -14.47 0.88
CA THR A 357 15.53 -14.02 0.38
C THR A 357 15.67 -12.74 -0.44
N GLY A 358 14.66 -12.41 -1.25
CA GLY A 358 14.60 -11.18 -2.05
C GLY A 358 15.46 -11.16 -3.32
N PHE A 359 16.21 -12.24 -3.59
CA PHE A 359 17.05 -12.37 -4.79
C PHE A 359 16.22 -12.73 -6.02
N SER A 360 16.57 -12.16 -7.17
CA SER A 360 16.03 -12.63 -8.46
C SER A 360 16.77 -13.84 -9.00
N ASP A 361 16.13 -14.58 -9.90
CA ASP A 361 16.78 -15.71 -10.58
C ASP A 361 18.02 -15.25 -11.35
N ASN A 362 17.98 -14.08 -11.98
CA ASN A 362 19.16 -13.56 -12.69
C ASN A 362 20.34 -13.27 -11.74
N GLN A 363 20.07 -12.83 -10.52
CA GLN A 363 21.11 -12.61 -9.51
C GLN A 363 21.75 -13.93 -9.05
N LEU A 364 20.94 -14.98 -8.93
CA LEU A 364 21.41 -16.32 -8.58
C LEU A 364 21.94 -17.12 -9.78
N GLY A 365 21.78 -16.60 -10.99
CA GLY A 365 22.16 -17.24 -12.25
C GLY A 365 21.25 -18.40 -12.66
N GLY A 366 19.99 -18.38 -12.23
CA GLY A 366 18.91 -19.30 -12.60
C GLY A 366 17.95 -19.60 -11.44
N PRO A 367 16.78 -20.21 -11.73
CA PRO A 367 15.74 -20.48 -10.73
C PRO A 367 16.15 -21.52 -9.67
N LYS A 368 17.21 -22.29 -9.93
CA LYS A 368 17.81 -23.22 -8.96
C LYS A 368 19.21 -22.77 -8.52
N ALA A 369 19.48 -21.47 -8.67
CA ALA A 369 20.74 -20.84 -8.32
C ALA A 369 21.96 -21.47 -9.01
N GLU A 370 21.83 -21.90 -10.26
CA GLU A 370 22.88 -22.61 -11.00
C GLU A 370 24.18 -21.79 -11.11
N GLY A 371 24.07 -20.47 -11.34
CA GLY A 371 25.22 -19.58 -11.40
C GLY A 371 25.91 -19.37 -10.04
N LEU A 372 25.14 -19.29 -8.96
CA LEU A 372 25.64 -19.24 -7.59
C LEU A 372 26.36 -20.54 -7.22
N ILE A 373 25.73 -21.70 -7.46
CA ILE A 373 26.31 -23.03 -7.22
C ILE A 373 27.62 -23.18 -7.99
N LYS A 374 27.65 -22.81 -9.26
CA LYS A 374 28.87 -22.83 -10.08
C LYS A 374 29.98 -21.97 -9.49
N SER A 375 29.65 -20.75 -9.06
CA SER A 375 30.62 -19.82 -8.48
C SER A 375 31.20 -20.32 -7.15
N ILE A 376 30.37 -20.97 -6.32
CA ILE A 376 30.81 -21.60 -5.07
C ILE A 376 31.68 -22.84 -5.36
N ASN A 377 31.31 -23.63 -6.36
CA ASN A 377 32.14 -24.76 -6.81
C ASN A 377 33.52 -24.32 -7.30
N ASP A 378 33.59 -23.19 -8.02
CA ASP A 378 34.86 -22.58 -8.43
C ASP A 378 35.70 -22.16 -7.21
N CYS A 379 35.07 -21.56 -6.18
CA CYS A 379 35.73 -21.27 -4.90
C CYS A 379 36.25 -22.54 -4.19
N ALA A 380 35.56 -23.67 -4.35
CA ALA A 380 35.93 -24.97 -3.77
C ALA A 380 36.94 -25.74 -4.64
N GLY A 381 37.47 -25.15 -5.71
CA GLY A 381 38.40 -25.82 -6.63
C GLY A 381 37.78 -26.97 -7.41
N GLY A 382 36.47 -26.94 -7.63
CA GLY A 382 35.71 -28.01 -8.30
C GLY A 382 35.18 -29.11 -7.37
N HIS A 383 35.27 -28.92 -6.05
CA HIS A 383 34.88 -29.92 -5.04
C HIS A 383 33.71 -29.45 -4.17
N PHE A 384 32.60 -29.03 -4.77
CA PHE A 384 31.34 -28.79 -4.06
C PHE A 384 30.39 -29.98 -4.28
N GLU A 385 30.28 -30.84 -3.27
CA GLU A 385 29.58 -32.12 -3.30
C GLU A 385 28.27 -32.05 -2.51
N SER A 386 27.40 -33.05 -2.65
CA SER A 386 26.12 -33.15 -1.91
C SER A 386 25.26 -31.87 -2.00
N VAL A 387 25.30 -31.19 -3.15
CA VAL A 387 24.67 -29.87 -3.30
C VAL A 387 23.17 -30.01 -3.40
N GLU A 388 22.46 -29.35 -2.48
CA GLU A 388 21.02 -29.27 -2.45
C GLU A 388 20.59 -27.81 -2.44
N PHE A 389 19.61 -27.48 -3.27
CA PHE A 389 19.02 -26.15 -3.36
C PHE A 389 17.49 -26.28 -3.38
N GLU A 390 16.84 -25.51 -2.52
CA GLU A 390 15.38 -25.42 -2.50
C GLU A 390 14.91 -24.03 -2.11
N TRP A 391 13.76 -23.64 -2.67
CA TRP A 391 12.95 -22.55 -2.16
C TRP A 391 11.87 -23.12 -1.26
N TYR A 392 11.65 -22.49 -0.12
CA TYR A 392 10.61 -22.84 0.81
C TYR A 392 10.05 -21.58 1.47
N ASP A 393 8.84 -21.69 1.99
CA ASP A 393 8.23 -20.65 2.80
C ASP A 393 8.76 -20.79 4.23
N ASN A 394 9.44 -19.75 4.71
CA ASN A 394 10.05 -19.76 6.03
C ASN A 394 9.13 -19.10 7.06
N GLY A 395 9.22 -19.60 8.30
CA GLY A 395 8.63 -19.00 9.48
C GLY A 395 7.25 -19.55 9.83
N TYR A 396 6.92 -19.54 11.11
CA TYR A 396 5.58 -19.83 11.63
C TYR A 396 4.67 -18.60 11.52
N PRO A 397 3.33 -18.75 11.54
CA PRO A 397 2.32 -17.68 11.69
C PRO A 397 2.64 -16.56 12.71
N ASN A 398 3.53 -16.83 13.68
CA ASN A 398 3.86 -15.95 14.79
C ASN A 398 5.26 -15.32 14.72
N ASP A 399 6.08 -15.68 13.74
CA ASP A 399 7.47 -15.22 13.65
C ASP A 399 7.55 -13.74 13.22
N ASN A 400 8.72 -13.14 13.37
CA ASN A 400 8.96 -11.77 12.92
C ASN A 400 8.90 -11.71 11.38
N MET A 401 8.47 -10.59 10.81
CA MET A 401 8.47 -10.36 9.35
C MET A 401 9.85 -10.48 8.69
N LYS A 402 10.96 -10.40 9.45
CA LYS A 402 12.31 -10.69 8.93
C LYS A 402 12.63 -12.19 8.82
N GLU A 403 11.84 -13.00 9.50
CA GLU A 403 12.01 -14.46 9.61
C GLU A 403 10.86 -15.17 8.90
N ARG A 404 10.10 -14.46 8.05
CA ARG A 404 8.94 -14.96 7.34
C ARG A 404 9.06 -14.72 5.85
N GLY A 405 8.37 -15.55 5.07
CA GLY A 405 8.27 -15.40 3.62
C GLY A 405 9.20 -16.34 2.87
N THR A 406 9.28 -16.15 1.55
CA THR A 406 9.98 -17.10 0.68
C THR A 406 11.49 -16.96 0.84
N VAL A 407 12.15 -18.09 1.06
CA VAL A 407 13.59 -18.18 1.32
C VAL A 407 14.17 -19.34 0.53
N PHE A 408 15.37 -19.17 0.00
CA PHE A 408 16.15 -20.31 -0.50
C PHE A 408 17.09 -20.84 0.57
N LEU A 409 17.33 -22.16 0.55
CA LEU A 409 18.42 -22.83 1.23
C LEU A 409 19.30 -23.49 0.17
N LEU A 410 20.60 -23.19 0.23
CA LEU A 410 21.66 -23.88 -0.47
C LEU A 410 22.54 -24.57 0.58
N GLN A 411 22.70 -25.88 0.47
CA GLN A 411 23.61 -26.64 1.30
C GLN A 411 24.49 -27.56 0.46
N GLY A 412 25.66 -27.90 0.98
CA GLY A 412 26.54 -28.88 0.37
C GLY A 412 27.90 -28.95 1.06
N ASP A 413 28.71 -29.90 0.64
CA ASP A 413 30.00 -30.20 1.25
C ASP A 413 31.15 -29.60 0.45
N VAL A 414 32.05 -28.91 1.14
CA VAL A 414 33.22 -28.26 0.57
C VAL A 414 34.51 -28.72 1.27
N PRO A 415 35.69 -28.55 0.66
CA PRO A 415 36.95 -28.90 1.32
C PRO A 415 37.12 -28.15 2.64
N LEU A 416 37.65 -28.83 3.66
CA LEU A 416 37.85 -28.23 4.98
C LEU A 416 38.65 -26.91 4.92
N GLY A 417 39.63 -26.83 4.02
CA GLY A 417 40.47 -25.66 3.79
C GLY A 417 39.88 -24.55 2.91
N MET A 418 38.64 -24.69 2.42
CA MET A 418 38.00 -23.66 1.60
C MET A 418 37.83 -22.36 2.38
N ASN A 419 38.25 -21.24 1.78
CA ASN A 419 38.12 -19.91 2.37
C ASN A 419 36.67 -19.41 2.27
N GLY A 420 36.04 -19.13 3.42
CA GLY A 420 34.68 -18.61 3.46
C GLY A 420 34.53 -17.23 2.80
N ALA A 421 35.59 -16.42 2.77
CA ALA A 421 35.56 -15.10 2.12
C ALA A 421 35.23 -15.18 0.62
N CYS A 422 35.63 -16.26 -0.06
CA CYS A 422 35.28 -16.45 -1.47
C CYS A 422 33.76 -16.60 -1.65
N VAL A 423 33.09 -17.31 -0.74
CA VAL A 423 31.62 -17.46 -0.75
C VAL A 423 30.95 -16.11 -0.45
N GLY A 424 31.47 -15.34 0.51
CA GLY A 424 31.00 -13.97 0.76
C GLY A 424 31.08 -13.07 -0.46
N ASP A 425 32.21 -13.08 -1.17
CA ASP A 425 32.41 -12.30 -2.39
C ASP A 425 31.47 -12.72 -3.54
N VAL A 426 31.15 -14.01 -3.63
CA VAL A 426 30.15 -14.52 -4.58
C VAL A 426 28.76 -13.97 -4.24
N ILE A 427 28.35 -14.03 -2.98
CA ILE A 427 27.03 -13.55 -2.54
C ILE A 427 26.90 -12.04 -2.69
N MET A 428 27.93 -11.27 -2.34
CA MET A 428 27.93 -9.81 -2.53
C MET A 428 27.79 -9.43 -4.01
N ARG A 429 28.45 -10.16 -4.91
CA ARG A 429 28.29 -9.94 -6.36
C ARG A 429 26.89 -10.24 -6.86
N ALA A 430 26.17 -11.17 -6.22
CA ALA A 430 24.75 -11.42 -6.48
C ALA A 430 23.83 -10.34 -5.87
N GLY A 431 24.36 -9.39 -5.09
CA GLY A 431 23.60 -8.32 -4.44
C GLY A 431 23.24 -8.59 -2.97
N GLY A 432 23.78 -9.66 -2.38
CA GLY A 432 23.61 -9.98 -0.97
C GLY A 432 24.54 -9.20 -0.04
N ASN A 433 24.44 -9.47 1.25
CA ASN A 433 25.25 -8.87 2.31
C ASN A 433 26.17 -9.92 2.95
N THR A 434 27.37 -9.52 3.40
CA THR A 434 28.22 -10.39 4.24
C THR A 434 27.77 -10.29 5.69
N ILE A 435 26.75 -11.04 6.06
CA ILE A 435 26.38 -11.25 7.45
C ILE A 435 26.72 -12.71 7.76
N ASP A 436 27.70 -12.89 8.63
CA ASP A 436 28.17 -14.16 9.23
C ASP A 436 29.05 -15.09 8.38
N MET A 437 30.11 -15.61 9.05
CA MET A 437 31.03 -16.73 8.75
C MET A 437 31.50 -17.02 7.31
N CYS A 438 31.24 -16.14 6.37
CA CYS A 438 31.75 -16.16 5.00
C CYS A 438 32.45 -14.84 4.67
N GLY A 439 33.00 -14.17 5.70
CA GLY A 439 33.80 -12.95 5.60
C GLY A 439 35.29 -13.19 5.83
N PRO A 440 36.15 -12.16 5.71
CA PRO A 440 37.58 -12.30 5.95
C PRO A 440 37.85 -12.71 7.41
N GLY A 441 38.24 -13.97 7.61
CA GLY A 441 38.57 -14.53 8.94
C GLY A 441 37.81 -15.81 9.34
N SER A 442 36.92 -16.32 8.48
CA SER A 442 36.19 -17.59 8.67
C SER A 442 36.92 -18.85 8.21
#